data_AF-A0A1F8DWQ7-F1
#
_entry.id   AF-A0A1F8DWQ7-F1
#
_cell.length_a   1.000
_cell.length_b   1.000
_cell.length_c   1.000
_cell.angle_alpha   90.00
_cell.angle_beta   90.00
_cell.angle_gamma   90.00
#
_symmetry.space_group_name_H-M   'P 1'
#
loop_
_entity.id
_entity.type
_entity.pdbx_description
1 polymer ?
#
loop_
_entity_poly.entity_id
_entity_poly.type
_entity_poly.pdbx_seq_one_letter_code
_entity_poly.pdbx_strand_id
1 'polypeptide(L)'
;MFHERIFDSIKKSDSRMTKIFFKEKPTADQISQYEEGLKHLLQYQRAEVKVVFHDRPVEITTHINGVHMDNTYHWIDHFLVKTPGIEFKTSNPFRDGIDDSTLSKDHIWSDAFLIQDKIYHKLNKTTHLTKDNDDPYWKLWDLRED
;
A
#
# COMPACT_ATOMS: atom_id res chain seq x y z
N MET A 1 -43.53 -27.61 -23.82
CA MET A 1 -42.37 -28.28 -23.18
C MET A 1 -41.11 -27.44 -23.38
N PHE A 2 -41.01 -26.29 -22.73
CA PHE A 2 -39.80 -25.46 -22.64
C PHE A 2 -40.06 -24.53 -21.45
N HIS A 3 -39.05 -24.27 -20.61
CA HIS A 3 -38.98 -23.26 -19.52
C HIS A 3 -38.88 -23.69 -18.04
N GLU A 4 -38.52 -24.93 -17.71
CA GLU A 4 -38.32 -25.27 -16.27
C GLU A 4 -37.01 -25.98 -15.93
N ARG A 5 -35.98 -25.94 -16.79
CA ARG A 5 -34.69 -26.63 -16.50
C ARG A 5 -33.43 -25.76 -16.47
N ILE A 6 -33.56 -24.43 -16.52
CA ILE A 6 -32.39 -23.54 -16.54
C ILE A 6 -32.19 -22.80 -15.19
N PHE A 7 -33.20 -22.74 -14.33
CA PHE A 7 -33.12 -21.95 -13.08
C PHE A 7 -32.65 -22.73 -11.84
N ASP A 8 -32.59 -24.07 -11.87
CA ASP A 8 -32.14 -24.86 -10.70
C ASP A 8 -30.61 -25.00 -10.60
N SER A 9 -29.84 -24.47 -11.54
CA SER A 9 -28.37 -24.55 -11.52
C SER A 9 -27.67 -23.35 -10.86
N ILE A 10 -28.42 -22.31 -10.47
CA ILE A 10 -27.86 -21.09 -9.82
C ILE A 10 -28.01 -21.16 -8.29
N LYS A 11 -27.95 -22.35 -7.72
CA LYS A 11 -27.73 -22.55 -6.28
C LYS A 11 -26.66 -23.61 -6.03
N LYS A 12 -25.54 -23.53 -6.76
CA LYS A 12 -24.30 -23.99 -6.16
C LYS A 12 -23.91 -22.90 -5.16
N SER A 13 -24.16 -23.19 -3.88
CA SER A 13 -23.52 -22.50 -2.78
C SER A 13 -22.03 -22.54 -3.02
N ASP A 14 -21.52 -21.47 -3.61
CA ASP A 14 -20.09 -21.25 -3.74
C ASP A 14 -19.63 -20.89 -2.32
N SER A 15 -19.39 -21.92 -1.51
CA SER A 15 -18.81 -21.76 -0.17
C SER A 15 -17.31 -21.41 -0.32
N ARG A 16 -17.00 -20.41 -1.15
CA ARG A 16 -15.68 -19.79 -1.13
C ARG A 16 -15.60 -19.14 0.23
N MET A 17 -14.75 -19.70 1.09
CA MET A 17 -14.45 -19.04 2.34
C MET A 17 -14.05 -17.60 2.01
N THR A 18 -14.78 -16.65 2.60
CA THR A 18 -14.44 -15.23 2.53
C THR A 18 -12.97 -15.08 2.91
N LYS A 19 -12.15 -14.53 2.00
CA LYS A 19 -10.75 -14.29 2.31
C LYS A 19 -10.67 -13.13 3.30
N ILE A 20 -9.82 -13.27 4.31
CA ILE A 20 -9.59 -12.22 5.31
C ILE A 20 -8.14 -11.76 5.18
N PHE A 21 -7.93 -10.46 5.01
CA PHE A 21 -6.62 -9.83 4.91
C PHE A 21 -6.36 -8.90 6.10
N PHE A 22 -5.13 -8.93 6.61
CA PHE A 22 -4.63 -8.06 7.70
C PHE A 22 -5.48 -8.05 8.98
N LYS A 23 -6.11 -9.19 9.31
CA LYS A 23 -7.00 -9.29 10.49
C LYS A 23 -6.36 -8.78 11.78
N GLU A 24 -5.10 -9.13 11.97
CA GLU A 24 -4.32 -8.74 13.16
C GLU A 24 -3.58 -7.43 12.91
N LYS A 25 -3.38 -6.65 13.97
CA LYS A 25 -2.55 -5.44 13.92
C LYS A 25 -1.10 -5.85 13.61
N PRO A 26 -0.38 -5.10 12.75
CA PRO A 26 1.04 -5.36 12.51
C PRO A 26 1.86 -5.38 13.81
N THR A 27 2.81 -6.31 13.89
CA THR A 27 3.72 -6.39 15.04
C THR A 27 4.75 -5.25 15.02
N ALA A 28 5.38 -4.98 16.16
CA ALA A 28 6.44 -3.97 16.23
C ALA A 28 7.59 -4.28 15.25
N ASP A 29 7.96 -5.56 15.11
CA ASP A 29 9.02 -5.98 14.19
C ASP A 29 8.63 -5.76 12.73
N GLN A 30 7.38 -6.07 12.35
CA GLN A 30 6.86 -5.82 11.00
C GLN A 30 6.84 -4.32 10.69
N ILE A 31 6.42 -3.49 11.65
CA ILE A 31 6.44 -2.03 11.51
C ILE A 31 7.86 -1.53 11.32
N SER A 32 8.81 -2.00 12.16
CA SER A 32 10.21 -1.60 12.08
C SER A 32 10.83 -1.97 10.73
N GLN A 33 10.64 -3.20 10.27
CA GLN A 33 11.18 -3.66 8.98
C GLN A 33 10.61 -2.86 7.81
N TYR A 34 9.30 -2.56 7.87
CA TYR A 34 8.65 -1.76 6.84
C TYR A 34 9.15 -0.32 6.81
N GLU A 35 9.27 0.33 7.97
CA GLU A 35 9.81 1.70 8.09
C GLU A 35 11.29 1.77 7.68
N GLU A 36 12.10 0.78 8.02
CA GLU A 36 13.50 0.67 7.58
C GLU A 36 13.61 0.49 6.06
N GLY A 37 12.74 -0.33 5.47
CA GLY A 37 12.66 -0.49 4.02
C GLY A 37 12.31 0.84 3.32
N LEU A 38 11.31 1.57 3.82
CA LEU A 38 10.95 2.89 3.31
C LEU A 38 12.11 3.89 3.45
N LYS A 39 12.79 3.90 4.61
CA LYS A 39 13.94 4.75 4.87
C LYS A 39 15.08 4.47 3.90
N HIS A 40 15.37 3.20 3.62
CA HIS A 40 16.40 2.80 2.66
C HIS A 40 16.06 3.28 1.24
N LEU A 41 14.82 3.05 0.79
CA LEU A 41 14.38 3.42 -0.56
C LEU A 41 14.31 4.94 -0.78
N LEU A 42 13.98 5.71 0.27
CA LEU A 42 13.85 7.17 0.20
C LEU A 42 15.07 7.93 0.71
N GLN A 43 16.22 7.26 0.86
CA GLN A 43 17.44 7.85 1.41
C GLN A 43 17.95 9.05 0.58
N TYR A 44 17.75 9.04 -0.74
CA TYR A 44 18.21 10.10 -1.64
C TYR A 44 17.37 11.38 -1.54
N GLN A 45 16.09 11.24 -1.16
CA GLN A 45 15.22 12.36 -0.78
C GLN A 45 15.48 12.84 0.64
N ARG A 46 16.35 12.12 1.39
CA ARG A 46 16.60 12.32 2.83
C ARG A 46 15.28 12.34 3.61
N ALA A 47 14.38 11.43 3.25
CA ALA A 47 13.07 11.35 3.86
C ALA A 47 13.12 10.51 5.14
N GLU A 48 12.56 11.04 6.21
CA GLU A 48 12.14 10.29 7.39
C GLU A 48 10.65 10.02 7.23
N VAL A 49 10.27 8.74 7.26
CA VAL A 49 8.89 8.29 7.16
C VAL A 49 8.51 7.54 8.43
N LYS A 50 7.40 7.95 9.04
CA LYS A 50 6.77 7.22 10.13
C LYS A 50 5.38 6.78 9.72
N VAL A 51 5.06 5.52 9.95
CA VAL A 51 3.74 4.94 9.69
C VAL A 51 2.89 5.11 10.94
N VAL A 52 1.72 5.72 10.77
CA VAL A 52 0.75 5.89 11.84
C VAL A 52 -0.38 4.90 11.61
N PHE A 53 -0.71 4.15 12.66
CA PHE A 53 -1.76 3.15 12.63
C PHE A 53 -2.99 3.63 13.40
N HIS A 54 -4.16 3.19 12.96
CA HIS A 54 -5.37 3.34 13.74
C HIS A 54 -5.30 2.51 15.04
N ASP A 55 -6.05 2.97 16.05
CA ASP A 55 -6.26 2.21 17.28
C ASP A 55 -7.08 0.94 17.03
N ARG A 56 -8.01 1.01 16.06
CA ARG A 56 -8.83 -0.11 15.56
C ARG A 56 -8.84 -0.09 14.04
N PRO A 57 -8.85 -1.25 13.37
CA PRO A 57 -8.82 -1.28 11.92
C PRO A 57 -10.15 -0.80 11.36
N VAL A 58 -10.11 -0.23 10.17
CA VAL A 58 -11.31 0.01 9.35
C VAL A 58 -11.56 -1.25 8.52
N GLU A 59 -12.70 -1.90 8.73
CA GLU A 59 -13.06 -3.10 7.95
C GLU A 59 -13.65 -2.70 6.59
N ILE A 60 -13.07 -3.24 5.53
CA ILE A 60 -13.49 -3.04 4.14
C ILE A 60 -13.99 -4.39 3.62
N THR A 61 -15.25 -4.43 3.18
CA THR A 61 -15.87 -5.65 2.65
C THR A 61 -16.06 -5.56 1.14
N THR A 62 -15.40 -6.43 0.35
CA THR A 62 -15.56 -6.41 -1.11
C THR A 62 -16.67 -7.33 -1.56
N HIS A 63 -17.55 -6.82 -2.43
CA HIS A 63 -18.63 -7.57 -3.03
C HIS A 63 -18.48 -7.60 -4.56
N ILE A 64 -18.62 -8.77 -5.17
CA ILE A 64 -18.66 -8.93 -6.63
C ILE A 64 -20.01 -9.53 -7.01
N ASN A 65 -20.78 -8.83 -7.85
CA ASN A 65 -22.14 -9.22 -8.23
C ASN A 65 -23.06 -9.50 -7.03
N GLY A 66 -22.91 -8.73 -5.95
CA GLY A 66 -23.68 -8.89 -4.71
C GLY A 66 -23.22 -10.06 -3.82
N VAL A 67 -22.22 -10.83 -4.24
CA VAL A 67 -21.61 -11.89 -3.44
C VAL A 67 -20.43 -11.33 -2.66
N HIS A 68 -20.41 -11.57 -1.35
CA HIS A 68 -19.29 -11.20 -0.49
C HIS A 68 -18.06 -12.04 -0.84
N MET A 69 -16.95 -11.36 -1.14
CA MET A 69 -15.71 -12.00 -1.60
C MET A 69 -14.62 -12.01 -0.51
N ASP A 70 -14.35 -10.85 0.08
CA ASP A 70 -13.29 -10.69 1.07
C ASP A 70 -13.60 -9.60 2.10
N ASN A 71 -12.87 -9.69 3.22
CA ASN A 71 -12.75 -8.66 4.24
C ASN A 71 -11.29 -8.25 4.37
N THR A 72 -11.03 -6.96 4.31
CA THR A 72 -9.70 -6.38 4.51
C THR A 72 -9.75 -5.43 5.69
N TYR A 73 -8.82 -5.60 6.64
CA TYR A 73 -8.71 -4.73 7.80
C TYR A 73 -7.63 -3.68 7.56
N HIS A 74 -8.06 -2.44 7.35
CA HIS A 74 -7.20 -1.30 7.07
C HIS A 74 -6.65 -0.70 8.37
N TRP A 75 -5.35 -0.84 8.58
CA TRP A 75 -4.64 -0.42 9.79
C TRP A 75 -3.86 0.88 9.62
N ILE A 76 -3.33 1.16 8.43
CA ILE A 76 -2.47 2.32 8.19
C ILE A 76 -3.33 3.58 8.02
N ASP A 77 -3.31 4.48 9.01
CA ASP A 77 -4.05 5.74 8.95
C ASP A 77 -3.39 6.70 7.93
N HIS A 78 -2.11 7.00 8.15
CA HIS A 78 -1.35 7.89 7.29
C HIS A 78 0.16 7.71 7.50
N PHE A 79 0.92 8.26 6.56
CA PHE A 79 2.36 8.48 6.74
C PHE A 79 2.63 9.91 7.18
N LEU A 80 3.55 10.05 8.13
CA LEU A 80 4.22 11.31 8.43
C LEU A 80 5.54 11.32 7.67
N VAL A 81 5.70 12.29 6.77
CA VAL A 81 6.88 12.39 5.90
C VAL A 81 7.58 13.70 6.18
N LYS A 82 8.87 13.61 6.49
CA LYS A 82 9.74 14.76 6.73
C LYS A 82 10.98 14.68 5.85
N THR A 83 11.33 15.80 5.24
CA THR A 83 12.58 15.99 4.49
C THR A 83 13.22 17.31 4.95
N PRO A 84 14.44 17.66 4.50
CA PRO A 84 15.03 18.97 4.83
C PRO A 84 14.20 20.18 4.37
N GLY A 85 13.36 20.03 3.33
CA GLY A 85 12.62 21.14 2.73
C GLY A 85 11.13 21.19 3.05
N ILE A 86 10.52 20.07 3.42
CA ILE A 86 9.07 19.94 3.65
C ILE A 86 8.75 18.91 4.72
N GLU A 87 7.62 19.11 5.39
CA GLU A 87 6.97 18.15 6.27
C GLU A 87 5.49 18.08 5.93
N PHE A 88 4.96 16.88 5.78
CA PHE A 88 3.54 16.71 5.44
C PHE A 88 3.01 15.36 5.92
N LYS A 89 1.68 15.31 6.04
CA LYS A 89 0.95 14.05 6.20
C LYS A 89 0.41 13.61 4.85
N THR A 90 0.46 12.31 4.61
CA THR A 90 -0.17 11.72 3.44
C THR A 90 -0.96 10.49 3.84
N SER A 91 -2.27 10.55 3.61
CA SER A 91 -3.14 9.39 3.59
C SER A 91 -3.07 8.70 2.22
N ASN A 92 -3.67 7.52 2.14
CA ASN A 92 -3.71 6.66 0.96
C ASN A 92 -2.39 5.91 0.67
N PRO A 93 -1.94 5.05 1.60
CA PRO A 93 -1.01 3.97 1.24
C PRO A 93 -1.59 3.10 0.13
N PHE A 94 -0.75 2.44 -0.67
CA PHE A 94 -1.25 1.35 -1.53
C PHE A 94 -1.71 0.14 -0.72
N ARG A 95 -1.31 0.09 0.56
CA ARG A 95 -1.50 -1.04 1.47
C ARG A 95 -2.51 -0.73 2.55
N ASP A 96 -3.39 -1.70 2.79
CA ASP A 96 -4.31 -1.64 3.91
C ASP A 96 -3.65 -2.03 5.24
N GLY A 97 -2.66 -2.92 5.22
CA GLY A 97 -1.96 -3.37 6.41
C GLY A 97 -0.55 -3.87 6.10
N ILE A 98 0.14 -4.35 7.15
CA ILE A 98 1.48 -4.91 7.06
C ILE A 98 1.46 -6.32 7.64
N ASP A 99 1.87 -7.28 6.84
CA ASP A 99 2.20 -8.66 7.19
C ASP A 99 3.46 -9.14 6.44
N ASP A 100 3.86 -10.38 6.67
CA ASP A 100 5.07 -10.96 6.07
C ASP A 100 5.06 -10.95 4.53
N SER A 101 3.88 -10.97 3.89
CA SER A 101 3.78 -10.90 2.43
C SER A 101 4.03 -9.47 1.91
N THR A 102 3.61 -8.47 2.68
CA THR A 102 3.79 -7.05 2.33
C THR A 102 5.17 -6.49 2.65
N LEU A 103 5.98 -7.22 3.42
CA LEU A 103 7.38 -6.87 3.68
C LEU A 103 8.33 -7.18 2.51
N SER A 104 7.80 -7.63 1.37
CA SER A 104 8.60 -7.80 0.17
C SER A 104 9.05 -6.47 -0.42
N LYS A 105 10.23 -6.47 -1.05
CA LYS A 105 10.85 -5.29 -1.65
C LYS A 105 9.92 -4.55 -2.62
N ASP A 106 9.23 -5.26 -3.51
CA ASP A 106 8.30 -4.66 -4.49
C ASP A 106 7.14 -3.93 -3.83
N HIS A 107 6.67 -4.45 -2.69
CA HIS A 107 5.55 -3.88 -1.97
C HIS A 107 5.96 -2.56 -1.32
N ILE A 108 7.06 -2.58 -0.56
CA ILE A 108 7.64 -1.38 0.08
C ILE A 108 8.04 -0.34 -0.98
N TRP A 109 8.56 -0.77 -2.12
CA TRP A 109 8.92 0.11 -3.22
C TRP A 109 7.73 0.87 -3.81
N SER A 110 6.58 0.21 -3.93
CA SER A 110 5.37 0.86 -4.44
C SER A 110 4.93 2.01 -3.54
N ASP A 111 4.96 1.82 -2.22
CA ASP A 111 4.62 2.87 -1.26
C ASP A 111 5.70 3.98 -1.22
N ALA A 112 6.98 3.62 -1.31
CA ALA A 112 8.07 4.59 -1.44
C ALA A 112 7.90 5.47 -2.70
N PHE A 113 7.55 4.88 -3.84
CA PHE A 113 7.29 5.62 -5.08
C PHE A 113 6.17 6.66 -4.91
N LEU A 114 5.05 6.28 -4.30
CA LEU A 114 3.95 7.21 -4.03
C LEU A 114 4.35 8.34 -3.08
N ILE A 115 5.17 8.05 -2.07
CA ILE A 115 5.70 9.07 -1.16
C ILE A 115 6.65 10.02 -1.91
N GLN A 116 7.54 9.49 -2.75
CA GLN A 116 8.45 10.27 -3.58
C GLN A 116 7.69 11.23 -4.50
N ASP A 117 6.64 10.77 -5.19
CA ASP A 117 5.82 11.61 -6.05
C ASP A 117 5.18 12.77 -5.26
N LYS A 118 4.69 12.49 -4.06
CA LYS A 118 4.12 13.52 -3.18
C LYS A 118 5.19 14.51 -2.70
N ILE A 119 6.40 14.06 -2.39
CA ILE A 119 7.54 14.95 -2.06
C ILE A 119 7.82 15.90 -3.23
N TYR A 120 7.94 15.36 -4.45
CA TYR A 120 8.27 16.17 -5.64
C TYR A 120 7.18 17.19 -5.95
N HIS A 121 5.92 16.76 -5.89
CA HIS A 121 4.79 17.66 -6.07
C HIS A 121 4.79 18.79 -5.04
N LYS A 122 5.02 18.48 -3.76
CA LYS A 122 5.09 19.48 -2.68
C LYS A 122 6.28 20.44 -2.81
N LEU A 123 7.40 19.99 -3.36
CA LEU A 123 8.57 20.82 -3.66
C LEU A 123 8.43 21.57 -5.00
N ASN A 124 7.31 21.43 -5.69
CA ASN A 124 7.07 22.02 -7.01
C ASN A 124 8.14 21.61 -8.05
N LYS A 125 8.65 20.37 -7.93
CA LYS A 125 9.60 19.75 -8.86
C LYS A 125 8.86 18.92 -9.90
N THR A 126 9.32 18.97 -11.14
CA THR A 126 8.80 18.15 -12.23
C THR A 126 9.38 16.74 -12.21
N THR A 127 8.53 15.72 -12.23
CA THR A 127 8.91 14.29 -12.30
C THR A 127 9.10 13.77 -13.73
N HIS A 128 8.91 14.64 -14.74
CA HIS A 128 8.78 14.27 -16.16
C HIS A 128 10.01 14.54 -17.03
N LEU A 129 11.13 14.94 -16.44
CA LEU A 129 12.34 15.14 -17.22
C LEU A 129 13.08 13.80 -17.29
N THR A 130 13.56 13.50 -18.50
CA THR A 130 14.48 12.41 -18.87
C THR A 130 15.35 11.95 -17.70
N LYS A 131 15.66 10.64 -17.61
CA LYS A 131 16.60 10.09 -16.61
C LYS A 131 17.88 10.94 -16.58
N ASP A 132 17.90 11.90 -15.68
CA ASP A 132 19.02 12.77 -15.41
C ASP A 132 19.73 12.14 -14.23
N ASN A 133 21.04 11.95 -14.37
CA ASN A 133 21.81 11.17 -13.41
C ASN A 133 21.92 11.87 -12.05
N ASP A 134 21.64 13.17 -11.99
CA ASP A 134 21.73 13.99 -10.79
C ASP A 134 20.38 14.18 -10.06
N ASP A 135 19.25 13.84 -10.67
CA ASP A 135 17.95 13.94 -9.99
C ASP A 135 17.73 12.75 -9.05
N PRO A 136 17.58 12.97 -7.72
CA PRO A 136 17.30 11.92 -6.75
C PRO A 136 16.07 11.06 -7.09
N TYR A 137 15.14 11.58 -7.91
CA TYR A 137 13.93 10.89 -8.32
C TYR A 137 14.23 9.53 -8.96
N TRP A 138 15.27 9.45 -9.79
CA TRP A 138 15.62 8.24 -10.51
C TRP A 138 16.36 7.21 -9.65
N LYS A 139 16.92 7.63 -8.52
CA LYS A 139 17.67 6.74 -7.61
C LYS A 139 16.79 5.69 -6.95
N LEU A 140 15.50 5.98 -6.74
CA LEU A 140 14.54 4.98 -6.26
C LEU A 140 14.37 3.81 -7.24
N TRP A 141 14.49 4.07 -8.55
CA TRP A 141 14.40 3.04 -9.58
C TRP A 141 15.64 2.15 -9.61
N ASP A 142 16.82 2.75 -9.45
CA ASP A 142 18.08 1.99 -9.33
C ASP A 142 18.00 1.04 -8.12
N LEU A 143 17.51 1.51 -6.96
CA LEU A 143 17.31 0.68 -5.77
C LEU A 143 16.26 -0.42 -5.94
N ARG A 144 15.39 -0.36 -6.96
CA ARG A 144 14.43 -1.44 -7.24
C ARG A 144 15.12 -2.66 -7.84
N GLU A 145 16.16 -2.45 -8.63
CA GLU A 145 16.86 -3.49 -9.41
C GLU A 145 17.94 -4.23 -8.58
N ASP A 146 18.42 -3.63 -7.49
CA ASP A 146 19.49 -4.15 -6.60
C ASP A 146 19.09 -5.32 -5.67
#